data_AF-A0A970IP73-F1
#
_entry.id   AF-A0A970IP73-F1
#
_cell.length_a   1.000
_cell.length_b   1.000
_cell.length_c   1.000
_cell.angle_alpha   90.00
_cell.angle_beta   90.00
_cell.angle_gamma   90.00
#
_symmetry.space_group_name_H-M   'P 1'
#
loop_
_entity.id
_entity.type
_entity.pdbx_description
1 polymer ?
#
loop_
_entity_poly.entity_id
_entity_poly.type
_entity_poly.pdbx_seq_one_letter_code
_entity_poly.pdbx_strand_id
1 'polypeptide(L)'
;MKNRKKINLKQMSSLMDNIVPMIFIAFTLLGFILTTNVPLSFFLSELSSRFYRNAFIVLSLVIPVIAGLGLNFGIVIGAMSAQLSIIIIRYLSIEFLHLSGSMELILCFALTLPIAALIGFLTGKLYNKTRGQEMIASLIVGFFANGVYQFILLFATGVIIPVRSSHPMIKPDGVGVRMTVDMGDLHYSLENILKVPFLLAALLISVILLALVVFFYLRDKKQPKKV
;
A
#
# COMPACT_ATOMS: atom_id res chain seq x y z
N MET A 1 -10.45 42.57 32.14
CA MET A 1 -11.45 41.82 31.32
C MET A 1 -11.07 41.56 29.85
N LYS A 2 -10.00 42.16 29.28
CA LYS A 2 -9.62 41.98 27.86
C LYS A 2 -8.95 40.63 27.51
N ASN A 3 -8.30 39.96 28.48
CA ASN A 3 -7.60 38.68 28.24
C ASN A 3 -8.52 37.45 28.13
N ARG A 4 -9.66 37.39 28.83
CA ARG A 4 -10.56 36.23 28.76
C ARG A 4 -11.25 36.06 27.40
N LYS A 5 -11.58 37.17 26.71
CA LYS A 5 -12.18 37.12 25.36
C LYS A 5 -11.17 36.66 24.28
N LYS A 6 -9.89 37.04 24.38
CA LYS A 6 -8.85 36.59 23.42
C LYS A 6 -8.52 35.09 23.56
N ILE A 7 -8.54 34.55 24.79
CA ILE A 7 -8.30 33.12 25.03
C ILE A 7 -9.42 32.27 24.41
N ASN A 8 -10.69 32.70 24.56
CA ASN A 8 -11.84 32.00 24.00
C ASN A 8 -11.85 32.00 22.45
N LEU A 9 -11.51 33.11 21.80
CA LEU A 9 -11.41 33.15 20.32
C LEU A 9 -10.29 32.27 19.77
N LYS A 10 -9.14 32.21 20.44
CA LYS A 10 -7.99 31.39 20.00
C LYS A 10 -8.24 29.89 20.22
N GLN A 11 -8.99 29.53 21.26
CA GLN A 11 -9.43 28.15 21.50
C GLN A 11 -10.51 27.74 20.49
N MET A 12 -11.45 28.62 20.16
CA MET A 12 -12.50 28.36 19.18
C MET A 12 -11.96 28.26 17.74
N SER A 13 -10.93 29.06 17.39
CA SER A 13 -10.24 28.92 16.10
C SER A 13 -9.46 27.60 16.03
N SER A 14 -8.74 27.22 17.09
CA SER A 14 -8.00 25.95 17.15
C SER A 14 -8.90 24.71 17.07
N LEU A 15 -10.14 24.81 17.56
CA LEU A 15 -11.18 23.77 17.42
C LEU A 15 -11.70 23.67 15.98
N MET A 16 -11.93 24.81 15.31
CA MET A 16 -12.33 24.84 13.90
C MET A 16 -11.23 24.33 12.97
N ASP A 17 -9.96 24.64 13.25
CA ASP A 17 -8.82 24.20 12.45
C ASP A 17 -8.62 22.67 12.50
N ASN A 18 -9.03 22.02 13.61
CA ASN A 18 -8.90 20.57 13.82
C ASN A 18 -10.25 19.84 13.84
N ILE A 19 -11.27 20.40 13.17
CA ILE A 19 -12.62 19.83 13.19
C ILE A 19 -12.69 18.41 12.59
N VAL A 20 -11.91 18.14 11.54
CA VAL A 20 -11.87 16.80 10.89
C VAL A 20 -11.26 15.74 11.83
N PRO A 21 -10.07 15.94 12.44
CA PRO A 21 -9.55 15.07 13.50
C PRO A 21 -10.52 14.89 14.66
N MET A 22 -11.18 15.96 15.12
CA MET A 22 -12.13 15.88 16.23
C MET A 22 -13.35 15.03 15.89
N ILE A 23 -13.95 15.23 14.72
CA ILE A 23 -15.07 14.42 14.23
C ILE A 23 -14.65 12.95 14.14
N PHE A 24 -13.43 12.68 13.65
CA PHE A 24 -12.90 11.32 13.57
C PHE A 24 -12.77 10.68 14.97
N ILE A 25 -12.20 11.40 15.95
CA ILE A 25 -12.09 10.91 17.33
C ILE A 25 -13.46 10.66 17.94
N ALA A 26 -14.41 11.58 17.76
CA ALA A 26 -15.77 11.45 18.28
C ALA A 26 -16.48 10.21 17.69
N PHE A 27 -16.40 9.99 16.37
CA PHE A 27 -16.96 8.81 15.74
C PHE A 27 -16.26 7.52 16.15
N THR A 28 -14.93 7.54 16.35
CA THR A 28 -14.23 6.34 16.85
C THR A 28 -14.61 5.98 18.28
N LEU A 29 -14.80 6.96 19.16
CA LEU A 29 -15.26 6.74 20.53
C LEU A 29 -16.71 6.25 20.57
N LEU A 30 -17.60 6.86 19.77
CA LEU A 30 -18.98 6.39 19.61
C LEU A 30 -19.04 4.97 19.06
N GLY A 31 -18.24 4.66 18.03
CA GLY A 31 -18.13 3.31 17.48
C GLY A 31 -17.62 2.30 18.51
N PHE A 32 -16.66 2.68 19.36
CA PHE A 32 -16.13 1.83 20.42
C PHE A 32 -17.17 1.56 21.52
N ILE A 33 -17.96 2.58 21.91
CA ILE A 33 -19.01 2.44 22.93
C ILE A 33 -20.18 1.58 22.41
N LEU A 34 -20.56 1.72 21.15
CA LEU A 34 -21.68 0.98 20.55
C LEU A 34 -21.35 -0.48 20.23
N THR A 35 -20.06 -0.83 20.13
CA THR A 35 -19.66 -2.18 19.71
C THR A 35 -19.33 -3.05 20.92
N THR A 36 -20.23 -3.96 21.28
CA THR A 36 -20.17 -4.74 22.53
C THR A 36 -19.07 -5.81 22.60
N ASN A 37 -18.36 -6.12 21.50
CA ASN A 37 -17.43 -7.28 21.46
C ASN A 37 -16.15 -7.07 20.63
N VAL A 38 -15.66 -5.84 20.45
CA VAL A 38 -14.39 -5.61 19.73
C VAL A 38 -13.24 -5.41 20.71
N PRO A 39 -12.25 -6.33 20.74
CA PRO A 39 -11.07 -6.16 21.57
C PRO A 39 -10.24 -4.96 21.08
N LEU A 40 -9.63 -4.23 22.01
CA LEU A 40 -8.79 -3.06 21.70
C LEU A 40 -7.66 -3.40 20.71
N SER A 41 -7.15 -4.63 20.75
CA SER A 41 -6.15 -5.14 19.81
C SER A 41 -6.64 -5.13 18.35
N PHE A 42 -7.89 -5.54 18.10
CA PHE A 42 -8.48 -5.50 16.77
C PHE A 42 -8.59 -4.05 16.26
N PHE A 43 -9.08 -3.14 17.10
CA PHE A 43 -9.17 -1.72 16.76
C PHE A 43 -7.80 -1.11 16.43
N LEU A 44 -6.78 -1.38 17.26
CA LEU A 44 -5.42 -0.91 17.00
C LEU A 44 -4.84 -1.50 15.72
N SER A 45 -5.09 -2.77 15.42
CA SER A 45 -4.63 -3.40 14.18
C SER A 45 -5.27 -2.79 12.93
N GLU A 46 -6.57 -2.48 12.97
CA GLU A 46 -7.29 -1.81 11.89
C GLU A 46 -6.79 -0.38 11.66
N LEU A 47 -6.62 0.40 12.74
CA LEU A 47 -6.05 1.75 12.65
C LEU A 47 -4.63 1.71 12.08
N SER A 48 -3.81 0.78 12.57
CA SER A 48 -2.43 0.59 12.14
C SER A 48 -2.35 0.20 10.66
N SER A 49 -3.16 -0.77 10.22
CA SER A 49 -3.26 -1.19 8.81
C SER A 49 -3.64 -0.04 7.88
N ARG A 50 -4.61 0.80 8.28
CA ARG A 50 -5.02 2.00 7.52
C ARG A 50 -3.89 3.03 7.47
N PHE A 51 -3.24 3.28 8.60
CA PHE A 51 -2.11 4.19 8.68
C PHE A 51 -0.98 3.75 7.75
N TYR A 52 -0.58 2.48 7.81
CA TYR A 52 0.48 1.94 6.94
C TYR A 52 0.12 2.07 5.46
N ARG A 53 -1.08 1.64 5.05
CA ARG A 53 -1.51 1.74 3.65
C ARG A 53 -1.48 3.19 3.15
N ASN A 54 -2.01 4.12 3.94
CA ASN A 54 -2.02 5.54 3.57
C ASN A 54 -0.60 6.13 3.54
N ALA A 55 0.25 5.77 4.50
CA ALA A 55 1.65 6.20 4.53
C ALA A 55 2.43 5.69 3.30
N PHE A 56 2.22 4.43 2.88
CA PHE A 56 2.83 3.89 1.67
C PHE A 56 2.36 4.61 0.40
N ILE A 57 1.07 4.91 0.29
CA ILE A 57 0.53 5.69 -0.85
C ILE A 57 1.19 7.08 -0.87
N VAL A 58 1.26 7.77 0.27
CA VAL A 58 1.90 9.08 0.38
C VAL A 58 3.39 9.01 0.00
N LEU A 59 4.11 7.98 0.46
CA LEU A 59 5.51 7.79 0.11
C LEU A 59 5.70 7.55 -1.40
N SER A 60 4.80 6.76 -2.02
CA SER A 60 4.80 6.53 -3.47
C SER A 60 4.51 7.80 -4.27
N LEU A 61 3.79 8.78 -3.70
CA LEU A 61 3.47 10.05 -4.34
C LEU A 61 4.67 11.01 -4.43
N VAL A 62 5.70 10.82 -3.60
CA VAL A 62 6.88 11.70 -3.58
C VAL A 62 7.61 11.73 -4.92
N ILE A 63 7.76 10.58 -5.59
CA ILE A 63 8.47 10.49 -6.88
C ILE A 63 7.73 11.26 -7.99
N PRO A 64 6.41 11.07 -8.22
CA PRO A 64 5.63 11.90 -9.14
C PRO A 64 5.71 13.40 -8.83
N VAL A 65 5.58 13.79 -7.55
CA VAL A 65 5.63 15.20 -7.13
C VAL A 65 6.93 15.87 -7.56
N ILE A 66 8.07 15.22 -7.28
CA ILE A 66 9.40 15.78 -7.61
C ILE A 66 9.60 15.83 -9.13
N ALA A 67 9.03 14.89 -9.88
CA ALA A 67 9.08 14.89 -11.34
C ALA A 67 8.20 15.99 -11.98
N GLY A 68 7.41 16.73 -11.20
CA GLY A 68 6.46 17.72 -11.70
C GLY A 68 5.25 17.10 -12.42
N LEU A 69 5.10 15.77 -12.33
CA LEU A 69 3.93 15.05 -12.80
C LEU A 69 2.85 15.16 -11.72
N GLY A 70 1.59 15.27 -12.12
CA GLY A 70 0.52 15.33 -11.13
C GLY A 70 0.32 14.00 -10.40
N LEU A 71 -0.30 14.13 -9.24
CA LEU A 71 -0.12 13.24 -8.11
C LEU A 71 -0.57 11.78 -8.39
N ASN A 72 -1.58 11.55 -9.22
CA ASN A 72 -2.18 10.21 -9.38
C ASN A 72 -1.83 9.46 -10.68
N PHE A 73 -0.87 9.95 -11.47
CA PHE A 73 -0.77 9.61 -12.90
C PHE A 73 -0.07 8.29 -13.24
N GLY A 74 0.54 7.63 -12.24
CA GLY A 74 1.20 6.33 -12.41
C GLY A 74 0.72 5.25 -11.46
N ILE A 75 0.08 5.62 -10.34
CA ILE A 75 -0.27 4.66 -9.28
C ILE A 75 -1.24 3.60 -9.80
N VAL A 76 -2.27 4.01 -10.53
CA VAL A 76 -3.30 3.10 -11.05
C VAL A 76 -2.70 2.08 -12.02
N ILE A 77 -1.86 2.54 -12.95
CA ILE A 77 -1.24 1.70 -13.98
C ILE A 77 -0.22 0.74 -13.36
N GLY A 78 0.59 1.23 -12.41
CA GLY A 78 1.54 0.41 -11.66
C GLY A 78 0.83 -0.66 -10.81
N ALA A 79 -0.25 -0.27 -10.11
CA ALA A 79 -1.06 -1.20 -9.32
C ALA A 79 -1.71 -2.28 -10.19
N MET A 80 -2.26 -1.92 -11.35
CA MET A 80 -2.82 -2.89 -12.31
C MET A 80 -1.75 -3.85 -12.85
N SER A 81 -0.54 -3.35 -13.12
CA SER A 81 0.60 -4.18 -13.57
C SER A 81 1.00 -5.22 -12.50
N ALA A 82 1.01 -4.79 -11.23
CA ALA A 82 1.27 -5.69 -10.10
C ALA A 82 0.15 -6.73 -9.93
N GLN A 83 -1.11 -6.31 -10.00
CA GLN A 83 -2.26 -7.21 -9.92
C GLN A 83 -2.25 -8.25 -11.04
N LEU A 84 -1.99 -7.84 -12.28
CA LEU A 84 -1.86 -8.73 -13.43
C LEU A 84 -0.74 -9.76 -13.21
N SER A 85 0.42 -9.32 -12.73
CA SER A 85 1.55 -10.22 -12.44
C SER A 85 1.23 -11.24 -11.35
N ILE A 86 0.55 -10.82 -10.27
CA ILE A 86 0.10 -11.72 -9.21
C ILE A 86 -0.87 -12.75 -9.78
N ILE A 87 -1.82 -12.35 -10.62
CA ILE A 87 -2.78 -13.28 -11.24
C ILE A 87 -2.06 -14.30 -12.12
N ILE A 88 -1.12 -13.86 -12.96
CA ILE A 88 -0.36 -14.74 -13.85
C ILE A 88 0.50 -15.72 -13.06
N ILE A 89 1.29 -15.23 -12.10
CA ILE A 89 2.14 -16.11 -11.28
C ILE A 89 1.30 -17.06 -10.46
N ARG A 90 0.19 -16.60 -9.87
CA ARG A 90 -0.70 -17.48 -9.11
C ARG A 90 -1.29 -18.57 -9.99
N TYR A 91 -1.67 -18.23 -11.21
CA TYR A 91 -2.13 -19.21 -12.20
C TYR A 91 -1.04 -20.23 -12.53
N LEU A 92 0.16 -19.78 -12.87
CA LEU A 92 1.29 -20.68 -13.17
C LEU A 92 1.69 -21.54 -11.97
N SER A 93 1.69 -20.98 -10.76
CA SER A 93 2.01 -21.72 -9.54
C SER A 93 1.04 -22.86 -9.30
N ILE A 94 -0.27 -22.61 -9.44
CA ILE A 94 -1.29 -23.64 -9.21
C ILE A 94 -1.24 -24.71 -10.30
N GLU A 95 -1.07 -24.33 -11.58
CA GLU A 95 -1.17 -25.30 -12.68
C GLU A 95 0.14 -26.03 -12.99
N PHE A 96 1.29 -25.35 -12.98
CA PHE A 96 2.56 -25.89 -13.49
C PHE A 96 3.67 -25.95 -12.45
N LEU A 97 3.84 -24.88 -11.67
CA LEU A 97 5.05 -24.66 -10.89
C LEU A 97 4.98 -25.31 -9.49
N HIS A 98 3.77 -25.47 -8.94
CA HIS A 98 3.48 -26.01 -7.60
C HIS A 98 4.30 -25.34 -6.49
N LEU A 99 4.64 -24.06 -6.67
CA LEU A 99 5.29 -23.26 -5.65
C LEU A 99 4.26 -22.64 -4.73
N SER A 100 4.65 -22.46 -3.46
CA SER A 100 3.86 -21.74 -2.49
C SER A 100 4.76 -20.84 -1.63
N GLY A 101 4.23 -19.69 -1.20
CA GLY A 101 4.86 -18.84 -0.19
C GLY A 101 5.86 -17.81 -0.74
N SER A 102 7.04 -17.69 -0.11
CA SER A 102 7.99 -16.59 -0.37
C SER A 102 8.59 -16.61 -1.77
N MET A 103 8.74 -17.80 -2.38
CA MET A 103 9.28 -17.92 -3.73
C MET A 103 8.30 -17.42 -4.80
N GLU A 104 7.00 -17.66 -4.62
CA GLU A 104 5.95 -17.09 -5.48
C GLU A 104 5.99 -15.56 -5.44
N LEU A 105 6.20 -14.98 -4.26
CA LEU A 105 6.30 -13.52 -4.09
C LEU A 105 7.50 -12.93 -4.84
N ILE A 106 8.67 -13.57 -4.80
CA ILE A 106 9.85 -13.10 -5.54
C ILE A 106 9.58 -13.14 -7.05
N LEU A 107 8.95 -14.20 -7.54
CA LEU A 107 8.54 -14.32 -8.94
C LEU A 107 7.53 -13.23 -9.34
N CYS A 108 6.57 -12.92 -8.46
CA CYS A 108 5.65 -11.80 -8.67
C CYS A 108 6.39 -10.47 -8.83
N PHE A 109 7.37 -10.18 -7.97
CA PHE A 109 8.19 -8.97 -8.11
C PHE A 109 9.02 -8.96 -9.39
N ALA A 110 9.66 -10.09 -9.71
CA ALA A 110 10.47 -10.25 -10.91
C ALA A 110 9.65 -10.06 -12.20
N LEU A 111 8.39 -10.47 -12.23
CA LEU A 111 7.49 -10.25 -13.36
C LEU A 111 6.86 -8.85 -13.37
N THR A 112 6.54 -8.30 -12.20
CA THR A 112 5.92 -6.97 -12.06
C THR A 112 6.85 -5.86 -12.56
N LEU A 113 8.14 -5.93 -12.19
CA LEU A 113 9.11 -4.90 -12.54
C LEU A 113 9.24 -4.63 -14.07
N PRO A 114 9.46 -5.64 -14.94
CA PRO A 114 9.57 -5.40 -16.38
C PRO A 114 8.26 -4.93 -17.00
N ILE A 115 7.11 -5.48 -16.57
CA ILE A 115 5.80 -5.06 -17.08
C ILE A 115 5.53 -3.61 -16.70
N ALA A 116 5.73 -3.25 -15.43
CA ALA A 116 5.54 -1.89 -14.94
C ALA A 116 6.52 -0.90 -15.59
N ALA A 117 7.77 -1.30 -15.81
CA ALA A 117 8.76 -0.47 -16.50
C ALA A 117 8.38 -0.22 -17.96
N LEU A 118 7.93 -1.24 -18.69
CA LEU A 118 7.50 -1.12 -20.08
C LEU A 118 6.27 -0.22 -20.21
N ILE A 119 5.22 -0.47 -19.43
CA ILE A 119 3.99 0.32 -19.48
C ILE A 119 4.27 1.74 -18.97
N GLY A 120 5.11 1.88 -17.94
CA GLY A 120 5.56 3.17 -17.42
C GLY A 120 6.33 3.99 -18.46
N PHE A 121 7.21 3.37 -19.24
CA PHE A 121 7.92 4.02 -20.33
C PHE A 121 6.98 4.52 -21.43
N LEU A 122 6.04 3.68 -21.88
CA LEU A 122 5.04 4.07 -22.88
C LEU A 122 4.18 5.23 -22.40
N THR A 123 3.74 5.17 -21.15
CA THR A 123 2.94 6.21 -20.51
C THR A 123 3.74 7.51 -20.36
N GLY A 124 5.02 7.44 -19.97
CA GLY A 124 5.91 8.59 -19.89
C GLY A 124 6.12 9.27 -21.25
N LYS A 125 6.27 8.48 -22.32
CA LYS A 125 6.37 9.02 -23.70
C LYS A 125 5.09 9.75 -24.12
N LEU A 126 3.92 9.23 -23.71
CA LEU A 126 2.63 9.87 -23.96
C LEU A 126 2.52 11.21 -23.21
N TYR A 127 2.84 11.23 -21.92
CA TYR A 127 2.78 12.46 -21.11
C TYR A 127 3.71 13.54 -21.62
N ASN A 128 4.90 13.16 -22.10
CA ASN A 128 5.82 14.11 -22.71
C ASN A 128 5.27 14.74 -24.01
N LYS A 129 4.34 14.07 -24.69
CA LYS A 129 3.67 14.60 -25.89
C LYS A 129 2.45 15.47 -25.54
N THR A 130 1.89 15.34 -24.34
CA THR A 130 0.73 16.10 -23.83
C THR A 130 1.13 17.11 -22.75
N ARG A 131 2.30 17.76 -22.91
CA ARG A 131 2.83 18.76 -21.97
C ARG A 131 1.80 19.86 -21.71
N GLY A 132 1.53 20.15 -20.43
CA GLY A 132 0.52 21.13 -20.00
C GLY A 132 -0.91 20.59 -19.86
N GLN A 133 -1.19 19.38 -20.36
CA GLN A 133 -2.46 18.66 -20.15
C GLN A 133 -2.24 17.27 -19.52
N GLU A 134 -1.08 17.07 -18.91
CA GLU A 134 -0.60 15.79 -18.40
C GLU A 134 -1.58 15.16 -17.42
N MET A 135 -2.29 15.98 -16.63
CA MET A 135 -3.31 15.53 -15.68
C MET A 135 -4.55 14.93 -16.31
N ILE A 136 -5.03 15.54 -17.38
CA ILE A 136 -6.22 15.05 -18.07
C ILE A 136 -5.83 13.81 -18.87
N ALA A 137 -4.69 13.85 -19.56
CA ALA A 137 -4.16 12.73 -20.31
C ALA A 137 -3.99 11.48 -19.43
N SER A 138 -3.42 11.63 -18.23
CA SER A 138 -3.26 10.51 -17.29
C SER A 138 -4.56 9.93 -16.76
N LEU A 139 -5.58 10.77 -16.57
CA LEU A 139 -6.89 10.31 -16.13
C LEU A 139 -7.53 9.45 -17.23
N ILE A 140 -7.43 9.91 -18.49
CA ILE A 140 -7.91 9.15 -19.66
C ILE A 140 -7.15 7.83 -19.80
N VAL A 141 -5.82 7.85 -19.68
CA VAL A 141 -4.99 6.64 -19.74
C VAL A 141 -5.37 5.67 -18.62
N GLY A 142 -5.61 6.14 -17.40
CA GLY A 142 -6.05 5.31 -16.28
C GLY A 142 -7.37 4.61 -16.56
N PHE A 143 -8.38 5.32 -17.07
CA PHE A 143 -9.67 4.72 -17.44
C PHE A 143 -9.55 3.75 -18.61
N PHE A 144 -8.76 4.10 -19.63
CA PHE A 144 -8.50 3.23 -20.76
C PHE A 144 -7.77 1.95 -20.33
N ALA A 145 -6.71 2.07 -19.54
CA ALA A 145 -5.97 0.94 -18.99
C ALA A 145 -6.87 0.06 -18.12
N ASN A 146 -7.74 0.64 -17.31
CA ASN A 146 -8.74 -0.13 -16.56
C ASN A 146 -9.67 -0.92 -17.48
N GLY A 147 -10.17 -0.29 -18.55
CA GLY A 147 -11.02 -0.96 -19.54
C GLY A 147 -10.31 -2.13 -20.22
N VAL A 148 -9.06 -1.93 -20.66
CA VAL A 148 -8.23 -2.99 -21.25
C VAL A 148 -7.95 -4.11 -20.24
N TYR A 149 -7.60 -3.76 -18.99
CA TYR A 149 -7.35 -4.71 -17.92
C TYR A 149 -8.58 -5.57 -17.62
N GLN A 150 -9.75 -4.94 -17.48
CA GLN A 150 -11.01 -5.65 -17.26
C GLN A 150 -11.39 -6.52 -18.46
N PHE A 151 -11.19 -6.02 -19.68
CA PHE A 151 -11.45 -6.79 -20.89
C PHE A 151 -10.62 -8.07 -20.94
N ILE A 152 -9.31 -7.96 -20.70
CA ILE A 152 -8.39 -9.10 -20.70
C ILE A 152 -8.82 -10.11 -19.63
N LEU A 153 -9.02 -9.67 -18.38
CA LEU A 153 -9.28 -10.59 -17.27
C LEU A 153 -10.68 -11.20 -17.25
N LEU A 154 -11.70 -10.48 -17.69
CA LEU A 154 -13.09 -10.93 -17.60
C LEU A 154 -13.60 -11.60 -18.87
N PHE A 155 -13.08 -11.22 -20.04
CA PHE A 155 -13.58 -11.70 -21.34
C PHE A 155 -12.54 -12.49 -22.13
N ALA A 156 -11.27 -12.06 -22.15
CA ALA A 156 -10.24 -12.80 -22.89
C ALA A 156 -9.78 -14.07 -22.16
N THR A 157 -9.71 -14.04 -20.82
CA THR A 157 -9.39 -15.21 -19.98
C THR A 157 -10.50 -16.25 -20.07
N GLY A 158 -10.22 -17.43 -20.63
CA GLY A 158 -11.18 -18.53 -20.82
C GLY A 158 -11.68 -18.67 -22.27
N VAL A 159 -11.61 -17.61 -23.08
CA VAL A 159 -11.94 -17.66 -24.52
C VAL A 159 -10.69 -17.68 -25.39
N ILE A 160 -9.77 -16.74 -25.16
CA ILE A 160 -8.52 -16.58 -25.93
C ILE A 160 -7.37 -17.24 -25.19
N ILE A 161 -7.30 -17.04 -23.87
CA ILE A 161 -6.33 -17.72 -23.02
C ILE A 161 -6.99 -19.03 -22.57
N PRO A 162 -6.48 -20.21 -22.99
CA PRO A 162 -7.03 -21.47 -22.56
C PRO A 162 -6.70 -21.66 -21.08
N VAL A 163 -7.74 -21.74 -20.26
CA VAL A 163 -7.61 -21.92 -18.81
C VAL A 163 -8.56 -23.04 -18.40
N ARG A 164 -8.10 -24.01 -17.61
CA ARG A 164 -8.94 -25.16 -17.22
C ARG A 164 -10.14 -24.70 -16.41
N SER A 165 -11.34 -25.10 -16.80
CA SER A 165 -12.60 -24.71 -16.15
C SER A 165 -12.68 -25.08 -14.65
N SER A 166 -11.85 -26.04 -14.21
CA SER A 166 -11.74 -26.45 -12.80
C SER A 166 -10.82 -25.56 -11.96
N HIS A 167 -10.15 -24.58 -12.56
CA HIS A 167 -9.18 -23.76 -11.87
C HIS A 167 -9.87 -22.78 -10.90
N PRO A 168 -9.44 -22.69 -9.62
CA PRO A 168 -10.14 -21.93 -8.57
C PRO A 168 -10.22 -20.42 -8.84
N MET A 169 -9.34 -19.90 -9.71
CA MET A 169 -9.31 -18.49 -10.10
C MET A 169 -10.34 -18.11 -11.17
N ILE A 170 -10.92 -19.06 -11.91
CA ILE A 170 -11.90 -18.76 -12.97
C ILE A 170 -13.30 -18.83 -12.40
N LYS A 171 -14.19 -17.99 -12.92
CA LYS A 171 -15.62 -18.12 -12.69
C LYS A 171 -16.12 -19.55 -13.06
N PRO A 172 -17.14 -20.08 -12.35
CA PRO A 172 -17.73 -21.39 -12.67
C PRO A 172 -18.18 -21.51 -14.13
N ASP A 173 -18.56 -20.40 -14.76
CA ASP A 173 -18.94 -20.31 -16.18
C ASP A 173 -17.77 -20.51 -17.16
N GLY A 174 -16.55 -20.70 -16.67
CA GLY A 174 -15.36 -20.96 -17.49
C GLY A 174 -14.76 -19.73 -18.18
N VAL A 175 -15.43 -18.57 -18.13
CA VAL A 175 -14.96 -17.32 -18.74
C VAL A 175 -14.77 -16.24 -17.68
N GLY A 176 -13.54 -15.75 -17.58
CA GLY A 176 -13.12 -14.62 -16.75
C GLY A 176 -12.69 -15.00 -15.34
N VAL A 177 -11.78 -14.20 -14.78
CA VAL A 177 -11.27 -14.35 -13.41
C VAL A 177 -12.34 -13.97 -12.38
N ARG A 178 -12.38 -14.68 -11.25
CA ARG A 178 -13.24 -14.32 -10.11
C ARG A 178 -12.80 -12.98 -9.51
N MET A 179 -13.77 -12.21 -9.03
CA MET A 179 -13.47 -10.96 -8.31
C MET A 179 -12.72 -11.21 -7.00
N THR A 180 -12.94 -12.38 -6.40
CA THR A 180 -12.23 -12.85 -5.21
C THR A 180 -11.48 -14.13 -5.55
N VAL A 181 -10.17 -14.10 -5.31
CA VAL A 181 -9.27 -15.23 -5.52
C VAL A 181 -8.59 -15.53 -4.20
N ASP A 182 -8.59 -16.82 -3.83
CA ASP A 182 -7.82 -17.28 -2.68
C ASP A 182 -6.32 -17.34 -3.02
N MET A 183 -5.56 -16.54 -2.28
CA MET A 183 -4.12 -16.41 -2.46
C MET A 183 -3.33 -17.48 -1.70
N GLY A 184 -3.96 -18.28 -0.84
CA GLY A 184 -3.31 -19.31 -0.05
C GLY A 184 -2.06 -18.79 0.69
N ASP A 185 -0.95 -19.52 0.56
CA ASP A 185 0.32 -19.19 1.23
C ASP A 185 0.98 -17.88 0.75
N LEU A 186 0.58 -17.34 -0.43
CA LEU A 186 1.09 -16.06 -0.91
C LEU A 186 0.68 -14.90 0.01
N HIS A 187 -0.50 -14.99 0.65
CA HIS A 187 -0.96 -13.97 1.59
C HIS A 187 -0.02 -13.83 2.80
N TYR A 188 0.50 -14.96 3.29
CA TYR A 188 1.42 -15.02 4.44
C TYR A 188 2.89 -15.01 4.04
N SER A 189 3.21 -14.87 2.75
CA SER A 189 4.59 -14.97 2.25
C SER A 189 5.54 -13.96 2.91
N LEU A 190 5.10 -12.71 3.11
CA LEU A 190 5.88 -11.68 3.85
C LEU A 190 5.99 -11.98 5.34
N GLU A 191 4.90 -12.42 5.97
CA GLU A 191 4.89 -12.75 7.40
C GLU A 191 5.76 -13.97 7.72
N ASN A 192 5.90 -14.89 6.76
CA ASN A 192 6.71 -16.09 6.86
C ASN A 192 8.20 -15.84 6.58
N ILE A 193 8.58 -14.73 5.93
CA ILE A 193 9.99 -14.41 5.61
C ILE A 193 10.79 -14.07 6.87
N LEU A 194 10.18 -13.42 7.86
CA LEU A 194 10.89 -13.02 9.08
C LEU A 194 10.01 -13.20 10.33
N LYS A 195 9.72 -14.45 10.69
CA LYS A 195 9.17 -14.77 12.01
C LYS A 195 10.26 -14.68 13.05
N VAL A 196 10.52 -13.47 13.55
CA VAL A 196 11.33 -13.31 14.76
C VAL A 196 10.39 -13.48 15.96
N PRO A 197 10.66 -14.43 16.87
CA PRO A 197 9.91 -14.55 18.11
C PRO A 197 9.91 -13.20 18.82
N PHE A 198 8.74 -12.75 19.29
CA PHE A 198 8.57 -11.44 19.92
C PHE A 198 9.64 -11.16 21.00
N LEU A 199 10.00 -12.19 21.77
CA LEU A 199 11.05 -12.11 22.79
C LEU A 199 12.43 -11.77 22.21
N LEU A 200 12.83 -12.41 21.11
CA LEU A 200 14.10 -12.15 20.43
C LEU A 200 14.11 -10.77 19.76
N ALA A 201 12.99 -10.35 19.19
CA ALA A 201 12.85 -9.01 18.61
C ALA A 201 12.96 -7.92 19.70
N ALA A 202 12.28 -8.09 20.83
CA ALA A 202 12.34 -7.16 21.96
C ALA A 202 13.75 -7.08 22.57
N LEU A 203 14.46 -8.21 22.64
CA LEU A 203 15.84 -8.27 23.14
C LEU A 203 16.80 -7.57 22.17
N LEU A 204 16.68 -7.80 20.85
CA LEU A 204 17.52 -7.12 19.87
C LEU A 204 17.31 -5.61 19.89
N ILE A 205 16.05 -5.16 19.97
CA ILE A 205 15.72 -3.72 20.06
C ILE A 205 16.30 -3.12 21.33
N SER A 206 16.19 -3.79 22.48
CA SER A 206 16.72 -3.28 23.76
C SER A 206 18.25 -3.19 23.75
N VAL A 207 18.94 -4.16 23.16
CA VAL A 207 20.41 -4.15 23.00
C VAL A 207 20.86 -3.03 22.07
N ILE A 208 20.15 -2.81 20.95
CA ILE A 208 20.44 -1.72 20.01
C ILE A 208 20.22 -0.35 20.69
N LEU A 209 19.15 -0.20 21.47
CA LEU A 209 18.87 1.02 22.23
C LEU A 209 19.95 1.30 23.28
N LEU A 210 20.38 0.27 24.02
CA LEU A 210 21.48 0.38 24.98
C LEU A 210 22.79 0.76 24.29
N ALA A 211 23.11 0.13 23.16
CA ALA A 211 24.29 0.46 22.38
C ALA A 211 24.27 1.91 21.87
N LEU A 212 23.11 2.40 21.42
CA LEU A 212 22.93 3.80 21.03
C LEU A 212 23.11 4.75 22.21
N VAL A 213 22.53 4.45 23.37
CA VAL A 213 22.68 5.27 24.59
C VAL A 213 24.14 5.32 25.03
N VAL A 214 24.84 4.18 25.05
CA VAL A 214 26.27 4.11 25.38
C VAL A 214 27.11 4.88 24.35
N PHE A 215 26.80 4.74 23.06
CA PHE A 215 27.47 5.49 22.00
C PHE A 215 27.30 7.00 22.15
N PHE A 216 26.09 7.48 22.43
CA PHE A 216 25.84 8.90 22.69
C PHE A 216 26.55 9.38 23.96
N TYR A 217 26.54 8.59 25.04
CA TYR A 217 27.25 8.93 26.28
C TYR A 217 28.77 9.03 26.10
N LEU A 218 29.38 8.11 25.34
CA LEU A 218 30.81 8.14 25.01
C LEU A 218 31.16 9.28 24.06
N ARG A 219 30.27 9.65 23.14
CA ARG A 219 30.44 10.79 22.23
C ARG A 219 30.36 12.12 22.97
N ASP A 220 29.47 12.23 23.96
CA ASP A 220 29.31 13.43 24.78
C ASP A 220 30.53 13.64 25.71
N LYS A 221 31.12 12.54 26.21
CA LYS A 221 32.38 12.58 26.98
C LYS A 221 33.62 12.96 26.14
N LYS A 222 33.56 12.81 24.81
CA LYS A 222 34.64 13.17 23.88
C LYS A 222 34.57 14.62 23.36
N GLN A 223 33.53 15.38 23.67
CA GLN A 223 33.52 16.82 23.40
C GLN A 223 34.16 17.55 24.57
N PRO A 224 35.40 18.06 24.47
CA PRO A 224 35.94 18.93 25.50
C PRO A 224 35.03 20.16 25.61
N LYS A 225 34.59 20.50 26.82
CA LYS A 225 33.91 21.77 27.11
C LYS A 225 34.73 22.90 26.48
N LYS A 226 34.21 23.50 25.41
CA LYS A 226 34.73 24.78 24.91
C LYS A 226 34.39 25.81 25.98
N VAL A 227 35.37 26.09 26.84
CA VAL A 227 35.46 27.32 27.64
C VAL A 227 35.97 28.42 26.73
#